data_AF-A0A6L6GVU5-F1
#
_entry.id   AF-A0A6L6GVU5-F1
#
_cell.length_a   1.000
_cell.length_b   1.000
_cell.length_c   1.000
_cell.angle_alpha   90.00
_cell.angle_beta   90.00
_cell.angle_gamma   90.00
#
_symmetry.space_group_name_H-M   'P 1'
#
loop_
_entity.id
_entity.type
_entity.pdbx_description
1 polymer ?
#
loop_
_entity_poly.entity_id
_entity_poly.type
_entity_poly.pdbx_seq_one_letter_code
_entity_poly.pdbx_strand_id
1 'polypeptide(L)'
;METVVSLFIAFSIFGTLLPAMQQMHESLELKQEQVDAYETLHEAVKEMKQRGVRSGTRRVDTVVYEWKAEPVLCVSYETYQGERETICADP
;
A
#
# COMPACT_ATOMS: atom_id res chain seq x y z
N MET A 1 -1.43 -46.58 11.38
CA MET A 1 -0.61 -45.60 12.14
C MET A 1 0.19 -44.69 11.21
N GLU A 2 0.60 -45.16 10.03
CA GLU A 2 1.34 -44.36 9.03
C GLU A 2 0.51 -43.20 8.44
N THR A 3 -0.77 -43.44 8.12
CA THR A 3 -1.66 -42.42 7.54
C THR A 3 -1.95 -41.25 8.48
N VAL A 4 -2.07 -41.49 9.78
CA VAL A 4 -2.29 -40.42 10.77
C VAL A 4 -1.05 -39.53 10.88
N VAL A 5 0.16 -40.12 10.85
CA VAL A 5 1.42 -39.36 10.88
C VAL A 5 1.55 -38.49 9.63
N SER A 6 1.25 -39.03 8.44
CA SER A 6 1.26 -38.24 7.20
C SER A 6 0.27 -37.09 7.21
N LEU A 7 -0.94 -37.30 7.76
CA LEU A 7 -1.94 -36.23 7.92
C LEU A 7 -1.46 -35.16 8.91
N PHE A 8 -0.91 -35.55 10.06
CA PHE A 8 -0.35 -34.59 11.03
C PHE A 8 0.75 -33.74 10.40
N ILE A 9 1.67 -34.36 9.65
CA ILE A 9 2.73 -33.65 8.94
C ILE A 9 2.13 -32.66 7.92
N ALA A 10 1.14 -33.10 7.13
CA ALA A 10 0.47 -32.23 6.17
C ALA A 10 -0.21 -31.03 6.87
N PHE A 11 -0.96 -31.26 7.95
CA PHE A 11 -1.60 -30.19 8.73
C PHE A 11 -0.59 -29.24 9.36
N SER A 12 0.55 -29.72 9.86
CA SER A 12 1.60 -28.86 10.39
C SER A 12 2.24 -27.99 9.30
N ILE A 13 2.42 -28.52 8.09
CA ILE A 13 2.98 -27.76 6.96
C ILE A 13 1.97 -26.71 6.47
N PHE A 14 0.74 -27.10 6.16
CA PHE A 14 -0.27 -26.14 5.69
C PHE A 14 -0.66 -25.12 6.77
N GLY A 15 -0.69 -25.55 8.04
CA GLY A 15 -0.97 -24.69 9.18
C GLY A 15 0.10 -23.63 9.43
N THR A 16 1.34 -23.82 8.95
CA THR A 16 2.42 -22.82 9.04
C THR A 16 2.60 -22.03 7.75
N LEU A 17 2.41 -22.67 6.60
CA LEU A 17 2.58 -22.03 5.29
C LEU A 17 1.48 -21.02 4.99
N LEU A 18 0.21 -21.32 5.31
CA LEU A 18 -0.91 -20.42 5.04
C LEU A 18 -0.77 -19.08 5.79
N PRO A 19 -0.53 -19.05 7.12
CA PRO A 19 -0.30 -17.80 7.84
C PRO A 19 0.90 -17.02 7.30
N ALA A 20 1.99 -17.71 6.94
CA ALA A 20 3.17 -17.06 6.38
C ALA A 20 2.90 -16.39 5.03
N MET A 21 2.15 -17.05 4.13
CA MET A 21 1.77 -16.46 2.86
C MET A 21 0.82 -15.27 3.03
N GLN A 22 -0.11 -15.35 3.98
CA GLN A 22 -1.02 -14.25 4.27
C GLN A 22 -0.27 -13.01 4.78
N GLN A 23 0.66 -13.21 5.73
CA GLN A 23 1.50 -12.11 6.23
C GLN A 23 2.38 -11.51 5.12
N MET A 24 2.89 -12.35 4.20
CA MET A 24 3.66 -11.86 3.05
C MET A 24 2.79 -11.02 2.11
N HIS A 25 1.58 -11.48 1.80
CA HIS A 25 0.66 -10.75 0.93
C HIS A 25 0.31 -9.38 1.52
N GLU A 26 -0.08 -9.32 2.80
CA GLU A 26 -0.34 -8.04 3.49
C GLU A 26 0.87 -7.10 3.44
N SER A 27 2.09 -7.63 3.63
CA SER A 27 3.31 -6.81 3.56
C SER A 27 3.62 -6.27 2.16
N LEU A 28 3.20 -6.99 1.11
CA LEU A 28 3.39 -6.57 -0.28
C LEU A 28 2.38 -5.48 -0.66
N GLU A 29 1.12 -5.64 -0.27
CA GLU A 29 0.08 -4.62 -0.49
C GLU A 29 0.50 -3.29 0.15
N LEU A 30 0.88 -3.30 1.43
CA LEU A 30 1.31 -2.08 2.13
C LEU A 30 2.54 -1.43 1.48
N LYS A 31 3.50 -2.22 1.00
CA LYS A 31 4.68 -1.68 0.32
C LYS A 31 4.35 -1.10 -1.06
N GLN A 32 3.45 -1.75 -1.78
CA GLN A 32 3.00 -1.26 -3.08
C GLN A 32 2.28 0.08 -2.92
N GLU A 33 1.39 0.20 -1.93
CA GLU A 33 0.67 1.44 -1.63
C GLU A 33 1.62 2.60 -1.29
N GLN A 34 2.69 2.32 -0.55
CA GLN A 34 3.73 3.32 -0.26
C GLN A 34 4.46 3.79 -1.54
N VAL A 35 4.82 2.86 -2.42
CA VAL A 35 5.44 3.20 -3.72
C VAL A 35 4.50 4.09 -4.53
N ASP A 36 3.23 3.72 -4.62
CA ASP A 36 2.21 4.48 -5.35
C ASP A 36 1.98 5.88 -4.75
N ALA A 37 2.08 6.03 -3.43
CA ALA A 37 2.03 7.33 -2.77
C ALA A 37 3.22 8.22 -3.15
N TYR A 38 4.44 7.66 -3.21
CA TYR A 38 5.63 8.40 -3.67
C TYR A 38 5.58 8.76 -5.16
N GLU A 39 5.05 7.87 -6.01
CA GLU A 39 4.78 8.21 -7.41
C GLU A 39 3.76 9.34 -7.50
N THR A 40 2.73 9.32 -6.65
CA THR A 40 1.71 10.38 -6.61
C THR A 40 2.31 11.72 -6.18
N LEU A 41 3.25 11.74 -5.22
CA LEU A 41 4.01 12.95 -4.88
C LEU A 41 4.74 13.51 -6.11
N HIS A 42 5.45 12.65 -6.85
CA HIS A 42 6.19 13.06 -8.04
C HIS A 42 5.29 13.60 -9.15
N GLU A 43 4.17 12.93 -9.44
CA GLU A 43 3.18 13.38 -10.41
C GLU A 43 2.50 14.68 -9.97
N ALA A 44 2.19 14.84 -8.69
CA ALA A 44 1.63 16.07 -8.15
C ALA A 44 2.56 17.28 -8.36
N VAL A 45 3.88 17.12 -8.17
CA VAL A 45 4.85 18.19 -8.48
C VAL A 45 4.81 18.58 -9.96
N LYS A 46 4.65 17.62 -10.88
CA LYS A 46 4.50 17.92 -12.32
C LYS A 46 3.19 18.68 -12.58
N GLU A 47 2.08 18.24 -12.00
CA GLU A 47 0.79 18.91 -12.16
C GLU A 47 0.81 20.34 -11.60
N MET A 48 1.44 20.55 -10.45
CA MET A 48 1.66 21.88 -9.87
C MET A 48 2.44 22.78 -10.84
N LYS A 49 3.54 22.28 -11.41
CA LYS A 49 4.38 23.06 -12.34
C LYS A 49 3.70 23.34 -13.68
N GLN A 50 2.90 22.40 -14.20
CA GLN A 50 2.29 22.50 -15.53
C GLN A 50 0.94 23.21 -15.53
N ARG A 51 0.13 22.99 -14.49
CA ARG A 51 -1.28 23.44 -14.42
C ARG A 51 -1.53 24.45 -13.32
N GLY A 52 -0.59 24.66 -12.40
CA GLY A 52 -0.74 25.59 -11.27
C GLY A 52 -1.74 25.13 -10.21
N VAL A 53 -2.17 23.87 -10.25
CA VAL A 53 -3.07 23.28 -9.24
C VAL A 53 -2.30 23.01 -7.94
N ARG A 54 -2.96 23.11 -6.79
CA ARG A 54 -2.35 22.88 -5.46
C ARG A 54 -2.92 21.66 -4.73
N SER A 55 -3.88 20.98 -5.34
CA SER A 55 -4.44 19.75 -4.83
C SER A 55 -5.01 18.94 -5.98
N GLY A 56 -5.16 17.65 -5.76
CA GLY A 56 -5.73 16.75 -6.74
C GLY A 56 -5.92 15.37 -6.15
N THR A 57 -6.31 14.44 -7.02
CA THR A 57 -6.44 13.04 -6.67
C THR A 57 -5.85 12.19 -7.78
N ARG A 58 -5.18 11.11 -7.41
CA ARG A 58 -4.74 10.05 -8.32
C ARG A 58 -5.39 8.76 -7.85
N ARG A 59 -5.97 8.01 -8.78
CA ARG A 59 -6.48 6.67 -8.51
C ARG A 59 -5.53 5.66 -9.13
N VAL A 60 -5.06 4.72 -8.32
CA VAL A 60 -4.32 3.53 -8.76
C VAL A 60 -5.14 2.35 -8.27
N ASP A 61 -5.60 1.52 -9.22
CA ASP A 61 -6.53 0.42 -8.96
C ASP A 61 -7.78 0.84 -8.15
N THR A 62 -7.89 0.38 -6.91
CA THR A 62 -8.98 0.70 -5.98
C THR A 62 -8.64 1.82 -5.00
N VAL A 63 -7.36 2.17 -4.86
CA VAL A 63 -6.90 3.15 -3.87
C VAL A 63 -6.94 4.56 -4.45
N VAL A 64 -7.45 5.50 -3.66
CA VAL A 64 -7.51 6.92 -4.00
C VAL A 64 -6.47 7.66 -3.17
N TYR A 65 -5.50 8.24 -3.87
CA TYR A 65 -4.45 9.08 -3.30
C TYR A 65 -4.86 10.54 -3.48
N GLU A 66 -5.15 11.20 -2.37
CA GLU A 66 -5.48 12.62 -2.34
C GLU A 66 -4.23 13.41 -2.03
N TRP A 67 -3.87 14.37 -2.86
CA TRP A 67 -2.66 15.16 -2.66
C TRP A 67 -3.00 16.63 -2.51
N LYS A 68 -2.23 17.32 -1.66
CA LYS A 68 -2.41 18.74 -1.37
C LYS A 68 -1.09 19.40 -1.00
N ALA A 69 -0.86 20.60 -1.52
CA ALA A 69 0.35 21.39 -1.31
C ALA A 69 0.08 22.62 -0.43
N GLU A 70 0.14 22.44 0.90
CA GLU A 70 -0.04 23.48 1.92
C GLU A 70 0.66 23.11 3.26
N PRO A 71 1.73 23.78 3.71
CA PRO A 71 2.82 24.47 2.98
C PRO A 71 3.81 23.49 2.30
N VAL A 72 3.78 22.22 2.67
CA VAL A 72 4.52 21.11 2.05
C VAL A 72 3.56 20.27 1.19
N LEU A 73 4.09 19.43 0.30
CA LEU A 73 3.28 18.54 -0.51
C LEU A 73 3.03 17.23 0.26
N CYS A 74 1.77 16.90 0.50
CA CYS A 74 1.37 15.66 1.15
C CYS A 74 0.44 14.85 0.26
N VAL A 75 0.53 13.52 0.38
CA VAL A 75 -0.39 12.53 -0.19
C VAL A 75 -1.02 11.77 0.96
N SER A 76 -2.34 11.68 0.98
CA SER A 76 -3.13 10.91 1.93
C SER A 76 -3.92 9.82 1.21
N TYR A 77 -3.99 8.63 1.80
CA TYR A 77 -4.71 7.48 1.26
C TYR A 77 -5.19 6.57 2.39
N GLU A 78 -6.12 5.67 2.08
CA GLU A 78 -6.50 4.57 2.96
C GLU A 78 -5.69 3.34 2.56
N THR A 79 -5.01 2.71 3.50
CA THR A 79 -4.20 1.52 3.28
C THR A 79 -5.09 0.29 3.08
N TYR A 80 -4.50 -0.81 2.65
CA TYR A 80 -5.15 -2.11 2.54
C TYR A 80 -5.80 -2.55 3.86
N GLN A 81 -5.29 -2.08 4.99
CA GLN A 81 -5.81 -2.37 6.33
C GLN A 81 -6.95 -1.42 6.76
N GLY A 82 -7.34 -0.46 5.92
CA GLY A 82 -8.36 0.55 6.24
C GLY A 82 -7.82 1.69 7.09
N GLU A 83 -6.51 1.80 7.26
CA GLU A 83 -5.89 2.87 8.05
C GLU A 83 -5.59 4.06 7.15
N ARG A 84 -5.84 5.28 7.64
CA ARG A 84 -5.51 6.48 6.87
C ARG A 84 -4.05 6.86 7.08
N GLU A 85 -3.26 6.76 6.03
CA GLU A 85 -1.85 7.19 6.02
C GLU A 85 -1.69 8.53 5.32
N THR A 86 -0.62 9.25 5.66
CA THR A 86 -0.23 10.50 5.00
C THR A 86 1.29 10.61 4.94
N ILE A 87 1.81 10.82 3.74
CA ILE A 87 3.23 10.99 3.46
C ILE A 87 3.44 12.40 2.92
N CYS A 88 4.37 13.13 3.50
CA CYS A 88 4.71 14.49 3.07
C CYS A 88 6.17 14.55 2.59
N ALA A 89 6.40 15.36 1.58
CA ALA A 89 7.73 15.69 1.07
C ALA A 89 7.80 17.19 0.74
N ASP A 90 8.99 17.76 0.86
CA ASP A 90 9.26 19.09 0.33
C ASP A 90 9.23 19.03 -1.22
N PRO A 91 8.46 19.90 -1.88
CA PRO A 91 8.26 19.88 -3.32
C PRO A 91 9.45 20.39 -4.15
#